data_AF-A0A2E7USN3-F1
#
_entry.id   AF-A0A2E7USN3-F1
#
_cell.length_a   1.000
_cell.length_b   1.000
_cell.length_c   1.000
_cell.angle_alpha   90.00
_cell.angle_beta   90.00
_cell.angle_gamma   90.00
#
_symmetry.space_group_name_H-M   'P 1'
#
loop_
_entity.id
_entity.type
_entity.pdbx_description
1 polymer ?
#
loop_
_entity_poly.entity_id
_entity_poly.type
_entity_poly.pdbx_seq_one_letter_code
_entity_poly.pdbx_strand_id
1 'polypeptide(L)'
;MEHARLGRVRNREEFMQTLLSLAVVFGALVVVATVFQAWRKSRRNRGALLGDGEQVLREVEDIGVRLYVNRNVPGGPRAPGGRDRARMVLSGHRLILATGHGRVLEMGGERPGSVRCTGPRRLVVEGHHPSGRAEVRAEMAIDDAEGWQEAATALDGISVQRTS
;
A
#
# COMPACT_ATOMS: atom_id res chain seq x y z
N MET A 1 65.52 -8.58 -2.31
CA MET A 1 64.29 -9.35 -2.65
C MET A 1 63.21 -9.30 -1.55
N GLU A 2 63.47 -8.76 -0.36
CA GLU A 2 62.45 -8.63 0.72
C GLU A 2 61.35 -7.59 0.44
N HIS A 3 61.67 -6.46 -0.21
CA HIS A 3 60.67 -5.41 -0.48
C HIS A 3 59.49 -5.85 -1.37
N ALA A 4 59.70 -6.83 -2.25
CA ALA A 4 58.66 -7.35 -3.15
C ALA A 4 57.67 -8.34 -2.47
N ARG A 5 58.03 -8.92 -1.32
CA ARG A 5 57.12 -9.75 -0.50
C ARG A 5 56.22 -8.89 0.37
N LEU A 6 56.75 -7.82 0.97
CA LEU A 6 56.00 -6.91 1.84
C LEU A 6 54.88 -6.16 1.10
N GLY A 7 55.12 -5.69 -0.13
CA GLY A 7 54.08 -5.04 -0.94
C GLY A 7 52.93 -5.97 -1.34
N ARG A 8 53.19 -7.29 -1.48
CA ARG A 8 52.18 -8.30 -1.86
C ARG A 8 51.26 -8.68 -0.69
N VAL A 9 51.77 -8.68 0.53
CA VAL A 9 50.98 -8.94 1.75
C VAL A 9 50.11 -7.73 2.08
N ARG A 10 50.68 -6.52 2.01
CA ARG A 10 49.93 -5.26 2.23
C ARG A 10 48.80 -5.05 1.23
N ASN A 11 49.03 -5.34 -0.06
CA ASN A 11 47.97 -5.34 -1.08
C ASN A 11 46.84 -6.35 -0.77
N ARG A 12 47.15 -7.48 -0.13
CA ARG A 12 46.16 -8.51 0.22
C ARG A 12 45.33 -8.10 1.43
N GLU A 13 45.95 -7.43 2.42
CA GLU A 13 45.26 -6.88 3.59
C GLU A 13 44.35 -5.71 3.19
N GLU A 14 44.84 -4.76 2.38
CA GLU A 14 44.04 -3.64 1.86
C GLU A 14 42.87 -4.14 1.00
N PHE A 15 43.10 -5.15 0.15
CA PHE A 15 42.04 -5.79 -0.64
C PHE A 15 41.01 -6.52 0.22
N MET A 16 41.44 -7.27 1.24
CA MET A 16 40.54 -7.99 2.14
C MET A 16 39.72 -7.02 3.01
N GLN A 17 40.33 -5.94 3.48
CA GLN A 17 39.63 -4.85 4.17
C GLN A 17 38.59 -4.19 3.26
N THR A 18 38.95 -3.92 2.01
CA THR A 18 38.01 -3.34 1.02
C THR A 18 36.81 -4.26 0.77
N LEU A 19 37.04 -5.58 0.62
CA LEU A 19 35.97 -6.56 0.47
C LEU A 19 35.08 -6.65 1.71
N LEU A 20 35.66 -6.62 2.90
CA LEU A 20 34.91 -6.59 4.16
C LEU A 20 34.06 -5.33 4.26
N SER A 21 34.60 -4.15 3.94
CA SER A 21 33.85 -2.90 3.92
C SER A 21 32.69 -2.95 2.92
N LEU A 22 32.91 -3.46 1.70
CA LEU A 22 31.87 -3.68 0.71
C LEU A 22 30.76 -4.63 1.20
N ALA A 23 31.14 -5.74 1.82
CA ALA A 23 30.21 -6.70 2.38
C ALA A 23 29.36 -6.09 3.51
N VAL A 24 29.97 -5.28 4.38
CA VAL A 24 29.26 -4.55 5.44
C VAL A 24 28.29 -3.53 4.87
N VAL A 25 28.70 -2.73 3.89
CA VAL A 25 27.84 -1.73 3.24
C VAL A 25 26.67 -2.42 2.54
N PHE A 26 26.93 -3.49 1.78
CA PHE A 26 25.88 -4.25 1.12
C PHE A 26 24.92 -4.89 2.12
N GLY A 27 25.44 -5.51 3.19
CA GLY A 27 24.64 -6.04 4.27
C GLY A 27 23.76 -4.98 4.93
N ALA A 28 24.31 -3.80 5.21
CA ALA A 28 23.56 -2.69 5.77
C ALA A 28 22.43 -2.22 4.83
N LEU A 29 22.69 -2.11 3.52
CA LEU A 29 21.67 -1.75 2.52
C LEU A 29 20.53 -2.77 2.48
N VAL A 30 20.85 -4.06 2.51
CA VAL A 30 19.84 -5.13 2.55
C VAL A 30 18.99 -5.03 3.81
N VAL A 31 19.61 -4.89 4.98
CA VAL A 31 18.89 -4.75 6.26
C VAL A 31 17.97 -3.52 6.25
N VAL A 32 18.47 -2.37 5.80
CA VAL A 32 17.66 -1.14 5.68
C VAL A 32 16.48 -1.35 4.74
N ALA A 33 16.70 -1.97 3.58
CA ALA A 33 15.62 -2.26 2.63
C ALA A 33 14.57 -3.20 3.23
N THR A 34 14.98 -4.26 3.93
CA THR A 34 14.07 -5.20 4.60
C THR A 34 13.27 -4.52 5.71
N VAL A 35 13.91 -3.72 6.57
CA VAL A 35 13.23 -2.97 7.63
C VAL A 35 12.22 -1.99 7.05
N PHE A 36 12.58 -1.29 5.97
CA PHE A 36 11.69 -0.36 5.30
C PHE A 36 10.45 -1.05 4.71
N GLN A 37 10.63 -2.22 4.08
CA GLN A 37 9.52 -3.01 3.56
C GLN A 37 8.62 -3.56 4.67
N ALA A 38 9.20 -4.08 5.76
CA ALA A 38 8.45 -4.55 6.92
C ALA A 38 7.64 -3.43 7.57
N TRP A 39 8.23 -2.24 7.67
CA TRP A 39 7.55 -1.05 8.18
C TRP A 39 6.39 -0.61 7.29
N ARG A 40 6.57 -0.59 5.96
CA ARG A 40 5.48 -0.32 5.00
C ARG A 40 4.36 -1.36 5.10
N LYS A 41 4.70 -2.66 5.18
CA LYS A 41 3.72 -3.74 5.37
C LYS A 41 2.95 -3.55 6.67
N SER A 42 3.64 -3.23 7.76
CA SER A 42 3.02 -2.98 9.07
C SER A 42 2.06 -1.78 9.01
N ARG A 43 2.46 -0.66 8.39
CA ARG A 43 1.57 0.50 8.20
C ARG A 43 0.34 0.18 7.38
N ARG A 44 0.49 -0.61 6.32
CA ARG A 44 -0.62 -1.07 5.47
C ARG A 44 -1.62 -1.91 6.26
N ASN A 45 -1.12 -2.86 7.04
CA ASN A 45 -1.96 -3.74 7.86
C ASN A 45 -2.70 -2.93 8.95
N ARG A 46 -2.00 -2.00 9.61
CA ARG A 46 -2.62 -1.10 10.60
C ARG A 46 -3.67 -0.18 9.97
N GLY A 47 -3.43 0.34 8.78
CA GLY A 47 -4.37 1.21 8.07
C GLY A 47 -5.65 0.49 7.62
N ALA A 48 -5.55 -0.83 7.39
CA ALA A 48 -6.65 -1.70 7.01
C ALA A 48 -7.44 -2.27 8.21
N LEU A 49 -7.03 -1.95 9.46
CA LEU A 49 -7.79 -2.37 10.64
C LEU A 49 -9.18 -1.74 10.63
N LEU A 50 -10.18 -2.57 10.91
CA LEU A 50 -11.56 -2.18 11.10
C LEU A 50 -11.78 -1.65 12.53
N GLY A 51 -12.93 -1.02 12.77
CA GLY A 51 -13.34 -0.58 14.10
C GLY A 51 -13.78 -1.76 14.96
N ASP A 52 -13.89 -1.54 16.27
CA ASP A 52 -14.34 -2.56 17.21
C ASP A 52 -15.74 -3.07 16.83
N GLY A 53 -15.88 -4.40 16.74
CA GLY A 53 -17.14 -5.06 16.38
C GLY A 53 -17.41 -5.20 14.88
N GLU A 54 -16.57 -4.65 14.00
CA GLU A 54 -16.68 -4.87 12.55
C GLU A 54 -16.02 -6.19 12.13
N GLN A 55 -16.73 -6.96 11.32
CA GLN A 55 -16.20 -8.18 10.70
C GLN A 55 -15.77 -7.92 9.26
N VAL A 56 -14.67 -8.56 8.86
CA VAL A 56 -14.20 -8.57 7.47
C VAL A 56 -15.15 -9.45 6.66
N LEU A 57 -15.84 -8.85 5.71
CA LEU A 57 -16.66 -9.58 4.73
C LEU A 57 -15.82 -10.03 3.54
N ARG A 58 -14.91 -9.16 3.11
CA ARG A 58 -14.00 -9.48 2.01
C ARG A 58 -12.69 -8.74 2.15
N GLU A 59 -11.62 -9.40 1.74
CA GLU A 59 -10.28 -8.85 1.84
C GLU A 59 -9.43 -9.28 0.66
N VAL A 60 -8.54 -8.39 0.25
CA VAL A 60 -7.43 -8.70 -0.65
C VAL A 60 -6.18 -7.96 -0.18
N GLU A 61 -5.06 -8.67 -0.16
CA GLU A 61 -3.76 -8.11 0.20
C GLU A 61 -2.86 -7.93 -1.02
N ASP A 62 -1.89 -7.02 -0.88
CA ASP A 62 -0.79 -6.79 -1.81
C ASP A 62 -1.20 -6.50 -3.27
N ILE A 63 -2.37 -5.87 -3.46
CA ILE A 63 -2.85 -5.49 -4.79
C ILE A 63 -2.07 -4.31 -5.35
N GLY A 64 -1.74 -4.36 -6.65
CA GLY A 64 -1.17 -3.21 -7.35
C GLY A 64 -2.24 -2.15 -7.55
N VAL A 65 -2.00 -0.94 -7.02
CA VAL A 65 -2.95 0.17 -7.11
C VAL A 65 -2.31 1.41 -7.74
N ARG A 66 -3.12 2.16 -8.47
CA ARG A 66 -2.81 3.50 -8.95
C ARG A 66 -3.76 4.49 -8.29
N LEU A 67 -3.21 5.46 -7.56
CA LEU A 67 -3.99 6.43 -6.80
C LEU A 67 -4.03 7.79 -7.50
N TYR A 68 -5.20 8.39 -7.56
CA TYR A 68 -5.44 9.74 -8.06
C TYR A 68 -6.15 10.51 -6.97
N VAL A 69 -5.59 11.65 -6.57
CA VAL A 69 -6.11 12.45 -5.45
C VAL A 69 -6.51 13.82 -5.98
N ASN A 70 -7.77 14.20 -5.81
CA ASN A 70 -8.36 15.41 -6.41
C ASN A 70 -7.92 16.72 -5.70
N ARG A 71 -7.14 16.65 -4.60
CA ARG A 71 -6.59 17.81 -3.89
C ARG A 71 -5.14 17.56 -3.45
N ASN A 72 -4.35 18.64 -3.32
CA ASN A 72 -2.95 18.63 -2.86
C ASN A 72 -2.84 18.09 -1.42
N VAL A 73 -2.87 16.77 -1.24
CA VAL A 73 -2.65 16.09 0.03
C VAL A 73 -1.13 16.08 0.31
N PRO A 74 -0.66 16.66 1.43
CA PRO A 74 0.72 16.47 1.87
C PRO A 74 0.97 14.96 2.10
N GLY A 75 1.89 14.39 1.33
CA GLY A 75 2.21 12.95 1.36
C GLY A 75 1.36 12.06 0.45
N GLY A 76 0.45 12.62 -0.33
CA GLY A 76 -0.25 11.91 -1.40
C GLY A 76 0.56 11.94 -2.71
N PRO A 77 0.41 10.95 -3.61
CA PRO A 77 1.08 10.99 -4.90
C PRO A 77 0.60 12.21 -5.71
N ARG A 78 1.52 13.11 -6.05
CA ARG A 78 1.28 14.29 -6.91
C ARG A 78 1.12 13.83 -8.36
N ALA A 79 -0.07 14.01 -8.95
CA ALA A 79 -0.41 13.64 -10.33
C ALA A 79 -0.28 12.11 -10.61
N PRO A 80 -0.82 11.58 -11.72
CA PRO A 80 -1.45 10.26 -11.79
C PRO A 80 -0.59 9.17 -11.15
N GLY A 81 -0.98 8.76 -9.94
CA GLY A 81 -0.05 8.36 -8.88
C GLY A 81 0.81 7.18 -9.22
N GLY A 82 2.00 7.14 -8.61
CA GLY A 82 2.88 5.99 -8.69
C GLY A 82 2.15 4.69 -8.34
N ARG A 83 2.57 3.59 -8.95
CA ARG A 83 2.10 2.26 -8.58
C ARG A 83 2.49 2.01 -7.12
N ASP A 84 1.52 1.67 -6.28
CA ASP A 84 1.75 1.25 -4.89
C ASP A 84 1.12 -0.12 -4.65
N ARG A 85 1.40 -0.71 -3.49
CA ARG A 85 0.77 -1.94 -3.03
C ARG A 85 -0.24 -1.62 -1.95
N ALA A 86 -1.49 -2.03 -2.16
CA ALA A 86 -2.56 -1.81 -1.22
C ALA A 86 -3.08 -3.10 -0.58
N ARG A 87 -3.80 -2.93 0.53
CA ARG A 87 -4.71 -3.90 1.11
C ARG A 87 -6.08 -3.27 1.08
N MET A 88 -7.07 -4.01 0.60
CA MET A 88 -8.45 -3.57 0.52
C MET A 88 -9.30 -4.51 1.38
N VAL A 89 -10.12 -3.91 2.24
CA VAL A 89 -10.98 -4.61 3.19
C VAL A 89 -12.37 -4.04 3.08
N LEU A 90 -13.36 -4.90 2.92
CA LEU A 90 -14.77 -4.58 3.00
C LEU A 90 -15.35 -5.16 4.28
N SER A 91 -16.04 -4.32 5.05
CA SER A 91 -16.91 -4.70 6.16
C SER A 91 -18.37 -4.46 5.79
N GLY A 92 -19.30 -4.83 6.67
CA GLY A 92 -20.72 -4.50 6.49
C GLY A 92 -21.05 -3.00 6.59
N HIS A 93 -20.07 -2.13 6.89
CA HIS A 93 -20.27 -0.70 7.12
C HIS A 93 -19.44 0.19 6.19
N ARG A 94 -18.26 -0.29 5.79
CA ARG A 94 -17.31 0.48 4.99
C ARG A 94 -16.41 -0.40 4.14
N LEU A 95 -15.90 0.18 3.06
CA LEU A 95 -14.75 -0.31 2.34
C LEU A 95 -13.55 0.59 2.64
N ILE A 96 -12.43 -0.04 2.95
CA ILE A 96 -11.17 0.60 3.31
C ILE A 96 -10.09 0.16 2.33
N LEU A 97 -9.32 1.14 1.84
CA LEU A 97 -8.11 0.90 1.08
C LEU A 97 -6.92 1.52 1.83
N ALA A 98 -5.93 0.70 2.14
CA ALA A 98 -4.71 1.12 2.82
C ALA A 98 -3.47 0.75 2.00
N THR A 99 -2.45 1.60 2.01
CA THR A 99 -1.14 1.31 1.40
C THR A 99 -0.03 1.36 2.44
N GLY A 100 1.23 1.23 2.02
CA GLY A 100 2.38 1.42 2.92
C GLY A 100 2.44 2.81 3.57
N HIS A 101 1.62 3.76 3.11
CA HIS A 101 1.47 5.09 3.69
C HIS A 101 0.37 5.18 4.75
N GLY A 102 -0.43 4.12 4.94
CA GLY A 102 -1.59 4.08 5.84
C GLY A 102 -2.91 4.01 5.07
N ARG A 103 -4.02 4.34 5.73
CA ARG A 103 -5.34 4.36 5.12
C ARG A 103 -5.46 5.55 4.15
N VAL A 104 -5.80 5.29 2.89
CA VAL A 104 -5.82 6.30 1.83
C VAL A 104 -7.20 6.59 1.28
N LEU A 105 -8.11 5.61 1.31
CA LEU A 105 -9.48 5.74 0.86
C LEU A 105 -10.40 4.98 1.81
N GLU A 106 -11.53 5.61 2.11
CA GLU A 106 -12.63 5.04 2.87
C GLU A 106 -13.95 5.43 2.19
N MET A 107 -14.85 4.45 2.04
CA MET A 107 -16.23 4.66 1.61
C MET A 107 -17.17 3.92 2.56
N GLY A 108 -18.34 4.48 2.82
CA GLY A 108 -19.37 3.91 3.70
C GLY A 108 -20.53 4.89 3.85
N GLY A 109 -21.48 4.59 4.75
CA GLY A 109 -22.70 5.38 4.89
C GLY A 109 -22.49 6.88 5.14
N GLU A 110 -21.51 7.24 5.98
CA GLU A 110 -21.17 8.65 6.27
C GLU A 110 -20.30 9.32 5.19
N ARG A 111 -19.68 8.52 4.32
CA ARG A 111 -18.70 8.98 3.32
C ARG A 111 -18.95 8.23 2.02
N PRO A 112 -19.88 8.72 1.18
CA PRO A 112 -20.25 8.02 -0.03
C PRO A 112 -19.04 7.86 -0.96
N GLY A 113 -19.07 6.80 -1.74
CA GLY A 113 -18.05 6.44 -2.72
C GLY A 113 -18.68 5.68 -3.87
N SER A 114 -17.85 5.20 -4.80
CA SER A 114 -18.31 4.34 -5.89
C SER A 114 -17.31 3.23 -6.14
N VAL A 115 -17.80 2.06 -6.54
CA VAL A 115 -16.98 0.94 -7.01
C VAL A 115 -17.49 0.53 -8.38
N ARG A 116 -16.60 0.54 -9.37
CA ARG A 116 -16.95 0.29 -10.76
C ARG A 116 -15.98 -0.69 -11.39
N CYS A 117 -16.51 -1.75 -11.99
CA CYS A 117 -15.76 -2.59 -12.91
C CYS A 117 -15.66 -1.85 -14.26
N THR A 118 -14.44 -1.60 -14.73
CA THR A 118 -14.18 -0.88 -16.00
C THR A 118 -13.65 -1.81 -17.10
N GLY A 119 -13.63 -3.11 -16.83
CA GLY A 119 -13.17 -4.14 -17.74
C GLY A 119 -12.71 -5.39 -16.96
N PRO A 120 -12.30 -6.45 -17.67
CA PRO A 120 -11.86 -7.68 -17.03
C PRO A 120 -10.75 -7.42 -16.03
N ARG A 121 -10.98 -7.83 -14.79
CA ARG A 121 -10.07 -7.64 -13.65
C ARG A 121 -9.75 -6.18 -13.30
N ARG A 122 -10.48 -5.19 -13.83
CA ARG A 122 -10.20 -3.75 -13.60
C ARG A 122 -11.23 -3.14 -12.69
N LEU A 123 -10.82 -2.84 -11.46
CA LEU A 123 -11.66 -2.19 -10.47
C LEU A 123 -11.24 -0.73 -10.31
N VAL A 124 -12.21 0.17 -10.33
CA VAL A 124 -12.04 1.58 -9.97
C VAL A 124 -12.86 1.84 -8.71
N VAL A 125 -12.20 2.31 -7.67
CA VAL A 125 -12.82 2.67 -6.39
C VAL A 125 -12.66 4.17 -6.19
N GLU A 126 -13.74 4.88 -5.96
CA GLU A 126 -13.78 6.30 -5.62
C GLU A 126 -14.33 6.46 -4.22
N GLY A 127 -13.72 7.32 -3.44
CA GLY A 127 -14.15 7.59 -2.08
C GLY A 127 -13.39 8.76 -1.50
N HIS A 128 -13.30 8.81 -0.19
CA HIS A 128 -12.70 9.95 0.51
C HIS A 128 -11.45 9.55 1.28
N HIS A 129 -10.49 10.45 1.36
CA HIS A 129 -9.39 10.30 2.31
C HIS A 129 -9.96 10.24 3.75
N PRO A 130 -9.40 9.42 4.66
CA PRO A 130 -9.93 9.25 6.02
C PRO A 130 -10.08 10.53 6.85
N SER A 131 -9.35 11.58 6.49
CA SER A 131 -9.44 12.90 7.12
C SER A 131 -10.49 13.83 6.47
N GLY A 132 -11.27 13.37 5.49
CA GLY A 132 -12.24 14.16 4.74
C GLY A 132 -11.66 15.25 3.82
N ARG A 133 -10.33 15.37 3.74
CA ARG A 133 -9.66 16.49 3.07
C ARG A 133 -9.66 16.43 1.54
N ALA A 134 -9.85 15.25 0.97
CA ALA A 134 -9.69 15.01 -0.46
C ALA A 134 -10.52 13.80 -0.92
N GLU A 135 -10.99 13.87 -2.15
CA GLU A 135 -11.50 12.73 -2.90
C GLU A 135 -10.32 11.93 -3.47
N VAL A 136 -10.47 10.61 -3.46
CA VAL A 136 -9.45 9.66 -3.90
C VAL A 136 -10.10 8.69 -4.87
N ARG A 137 -9.46 8.50 -6.02
CA ARG A 137 -9.75 7.43 -6.97
C ARG A 137 -8.59 6.45 -6.96
N ALA A 138 -8.90 5.17 -6.84
CA ALA A 138 -7.96 4.07 -6.87
C ALA A 138 -8.31 3.14 -8.03
N GLU A 139 -7.37 2.92 -8.94
CA GLU A 139 -7.49 1.95 -10.02
C GLU A 139 -6.61 0.74 -9.70
N MET A 140 -7.17 -0.47 -9.83
CA MET A 140 -6.46 -1.70 -9.47
C MET A 140 -6.82 -2.84 -10.41
N ALA A 141 -5.89 -3.78 -10.52
CA ALA A 141 -6.11 -5.05 -11.19
C ALA A 141 -6.41 -6.13 -10.14
N ILE A 142 -7.60 -6.73 -10.18
CA ILE A 142 -8.07 -7.72 -9.20
C ILE A 142 -8.87 -8.82 -9.91
N ASP A 143 -8.71 -10.07 -9.48
CA ASP A 143 -9.25 -11.21 -10.22
C ASP A 143 -10.78 -11.21 -10.27
N ASP A 144 -11.42 -10.92 -9.15
CA ASP A 144 -12.87 -10.92 -9.00
C ASP A 144 -13.41 -9.48 -8.83
N ALA A 145 -13.20 -8.66 -9.86
CA ALA A 145 -13.62 -7.25 -9.87
C ALA A 145 -15.15 -7.09 -9.81
N GLU A 146 -15.89 -7.98 -10.49
CA GLU A 146 -17.36 -7.96 -10.50
C GLU A 146 -17.93 -8.24 -9.11
N GLY A 147 -17.45 -9.28 -8.42
CA GLY A 147 -17.85 -9.54 -7.04
C GLY A 147 -17.53 -8.36 -6.11
N TRP A 148 -16.51 -7.54 -6.41
CA TRP A 148 -16.15 -6.38 -5.56
C TRP A 148 -17.14 -5.23 -5.78
N GLN A 149 -17.59 -5.03 -7.02
CA GLN A 149 -18.64 -4.09 -7.34
C GLN A 149 -19.98 -4.51 -6.72
N GLU A 150 -20.35 -5.80 -6.82
CA GLU A 150 -21.58 -6.34 -6.22
C GLU A 150 -21.58 -6.17 -4.70
N ALA A 151 -20.49 -6.56 -4.04
CA ALA A 151 -20.37 -6.44 -2.59
C ALA A 151 -20.38 -4.97 -2.11
N ALA A 152 -19.82 -4.05 -2.91
CA ALA A 152 -19.86 -2.62 -2.61
C ALA A 152 -21.26 -2.02 -2.83
N THR A 153 -22.03 -2.53 -3.79
CA THR A 153 -23.42 -2.08 -4.00
C THR A 153 -24.33 -2.52 -2.85
N ALA A 154 -24.08 -3.72 -2.29
CA ALA A 154 -24.75 -4.16 -1.07
C ALA A 154 -24.47 -3.24 0.13
N LEU A 155 -23.28 -2.62 0.18
CA LEU A 155 -22.92 -1.64 1.20
C LEU A 155 -23.78 -0.37 1.12
N ASP A 156 -24.00 0.15 -0.10
CA ASP A 156 -24.86 1.31 -0.34
C ASP A 156 -26.34 0.99 -0.10
N GLY A 157 -26.78 -0.26 -0.32
CA GLY A 157 -28.13 -0.70 0.02
C GLY A 157 -28.43 -0.64 1.53
N ILE A 158 -27.42 -0.88 2.38
CA ILE A 158 -27.55 -0.86 3.85
C ILE A 158 -27.61 0.58 4.38
N SER A 159 -26.91 1.53 3.74
CA SER A 159 -26.92 2.93 4.17
C SER A 159 -28.28 3.61 3.93
N VAL A 160 -29.01 3.22 2.88
CA VAL A 160 -30.37 3.72 2.58
C VAL A 160 -31.42 3.21 3.58
N GLN A 161 -31.28 1.97 4.08
CA GLN A 161 -32.26 1.38 5.01
C GLN A 161 -32.18 1.88 6.45
N ARG A 162 -31.06 2.48 6.89
CA ARG A 162 -30.95 3.05 8.25
C ARG A 162 -31.55 4.46 8.39
N THR A 163 -32.02 5.06 7.30
CA THR A 163 -32.57 6.42 7.25
C THR A 163 -34.09 6.49 7.05
N SER A 164 -34.80 5.37 7.10
CA SER A 164 -36.28 5.31 7.02
C SER A 164 -36.93 5.04 8.36
#